data_AF-A0A961T8W6-F1
#
_entry.id   AF-A0A961T8W6-F1
#
_cell.length_a   1.000
_cell.length_b   1.000
_cell.length_c   1.000
_cell.angle_alpha   90.00
_cell.angle_beta   90.00
_cell.angle_gamma   90.00
#
_symmetry.space_group_name_H-M   'P 1'
#
loop_
_entity.id
_entity.type
_entity.pdbx_description
1 polymer ?
#
loop_
_entity_poly.entity_id
_entity_poly.type
_entity_poly.pdbx_seq_one_letter_code
_entity_poly.pdbx_strand_id
1 'polypeptide(L)'
;PTIEWRLEQRGENRVPVATIHRWFVSTGEGEDVQVLVVEKVGQPFERDGCAMAYVMATGNPNSNEKARNYADNLVHGFSCGDQPAIDAGTVPMPDFVRAE
;
A
#
# COMPACT_ATOMS: atom_id res chain seq x y z
N PRO A 1 12.72 -5.71 -4.59
CA PRO A 1 11.48 -4.99 -4.16
C PRO A 1 11.79 -3.49 -4.07
N THR A 2 10.82 -2.64 -4.38
CA THR A 2 10.99 -1.17 -4.38
C THR A 2 9.96 -0.57 -3.44
N ILE A 3 10.39 0.38 -2.61
CA ILE A 3 9.53 1.16 -1.72
C ILE A 3 9.53 2.61 -2.20
N GLU A 4 8.35 3.13 -2.51
CA GLU A 4 8.14 4.57 -2.71
C GLU A 4 7.68 5.21 -1.39
N TRP A 5 8.33 6.29 -1.00
CA TRP A 5 8.00 7.04 0.21
C TRP A 5 7.09 8.23 -0.12
N ARG A 6 6.00 8.37 0.63
CA ARG A 6 5.14 9.56 0.60
C ARG A 6 5.53 10.46 1.76
N LEU A 7 5.99 11.66 1.42
CA LEU A 7 6.50 12.64 2.37
C LEU A 7 5.58 13.86 2.39
N GLU A 8 5.28 14.36 3.57
CA GLU A 8 4.61 15.64 3.78
C GLU A 8 5.59 16.70 4.26
N GLN A 9 5.36 17.94 3.86
CA GLN A 9 6.08 19.08 4.41
C GLN A 9 5.42 19.51 5.73
N ARG A 10 6.19 19.52 6.83
CA ARG A 10 5.75 20.02 8.14
C ARG A 10 6.77 21.02 8.67
N GLY A 11 6.48 22.31 8.45
CA GLY A 11 7.45 23.38 8.67
C GLY A 11 8.65 23.22 7.74
N GLU A 12 9.86 23.15 8.29
CA GLU A 12 11.10 22.91 7.52
C GLU A 12 11.39 21.42 7.29
N ASN A 13 10.66 20.52 7.96
CA ASN A 13 10.92 19.09 7.91
C ASN A 13 10.06 18.38 6.86
N ARG A 14 10.63 17.31 6.29
CA ARG A 14 9.89 16.33 5.48
C ARG A 14 9.61 15.10 6.34
N VAL A 15 8.33 14.81 6.54
CA VAL A 15 7.88 13.73 7.41
C VAL A 15 7.30 12.60 6.54
N PRO A 16 7.79 11.36 6.65
CA PRO A 16 7.19 10.23 5.97
C PRO A 16 5.85 9.89 6.61
N VAL A 17 4.81 9.76 5.78
CA VAL A 17 3.43 9.52 6.23
C VAL A 17 2.84 8.23 5.66
N ALA A 18 3.29 7.81 4.47
CA ALA A 18 2.90 6.54 3.89
C ALA A 18 4.03 5.93 3.03
N THR A 19 3.95 4.62 2.80
CA THR A 19 4.81 3.90 1.86
C THR A 19 3.98 3.15 0.83
N ILE A 20 4.55 2.97 -0.35
CA ILE A 20 4.01 2.08 -1.38
C ILE A 20 5.08 1.04 -1.67
N HIS A 21 4.82 -0.21 -1.26
CA HIS A 21 5.75 -1.31 -1.41
C HIS A 21 5.28 -2.25 -2.52
N ARG A 22 6.12 -2.47 -3.54
CA ARG A 22 5.86 -3.45 -4.59
C ARG A 22 6.26 -4.86 -4.17
N TRP A 23 5.26 -5.72 -3.99
CA TRP A 23 5.40 -7.13 -3.67
C TRP A 23 5.26 -7.98 -4.93
N PHE A 24 6.01 -9.07 -4.95
CA PHE A 24 5.89 -10.16 -5.93
C PHE A 24 5.41 -11.36 -5.12
N VAL A 25 4.19 -11.80 -5.40
CA VAL A 25 3.50 -12.85 -4.65
C VAL A 25 3.39 -14.07 -5.55
N SER A 26 3.95 -15.18 -5.09
CA SER A 26 3.81 -16.44 -5.78
C SER A 26 2.41 -17.01 -5.56
N THR A 27 1.77 -17.45 -6.64
CA THR A 27 0.46 -18.10 -6.64
C THR A 27 0.57 -19.63 -6.54
N GLY A 28 1.79 -20.18 -6.50
CA GLY A 28 2.05 -21.62 -6.58
C GLY A 28 1.93 -22.21 -7.98
N GLU A 29 1.34 -21.48 -8.93
CA GLU A 29 1.20 -21.86 -10.34
C GLU A 29 1.42 -20.64 -11.25
N GLY A 30 2.28 -20.76 -12.26
CA GLY A 30 2.51 -19.69 -13.25
C GLY A 30 3.48 -18.59 -12.79
N GLU A 31 3.33 -17.40 -13.37
CA GLU A 31 4.15 -16.22 -13.05
C GLU A 31 3.68 -15.53 -11.77
N ASP A 32 4.63 -15.01 -10.98
CA ASP A 32 4.33 -14.22 -9.78
C ASP A 32 3.44 -13.01 -10.11
N VAL A 33 2.46 -12.75 -9.24
CA VAL A 33 1.62 -11.56 -9.34
C VAL A 33 2.20 -10.40 -8.55
N GLN A 34 2.04 -9.19 -9.08
CA GLN A 34 2.52 -7.97 -8.46
C GLN A 34 1.39 -7.26 -7.74
N VAL A 35 1.67 -6.88 -6.49
CA VAL A 35 0.75 -6.12 -5.64
C VAL A 35 1.49 -4.91 -5.08
N LEU A 36 0.85 -3.74 -5.08
CA LEU A 36 1.31 -2.56 -4.38
C LEU A 36 0.60 -2.50 -3.03
N VAL A 37 1.36 -2.67 -1.96
CA VAL A 37 0.86 -2.51 -0.58
C VAL A 37 1.06 -1.05 -0.20
N VAL A 38 -0.03 -0.35 0.09
CA VAL A 38 -0.03 1.04 0.56
C VAL A 38 -0.13 1.01 2.08
N GLU A 39 0.86 1.55 2.77
CA GLU A 39 0.99 1.42 4.22
C GLU A 39 1.06 2.80 4.88
N LYS A 40 0.40 2.96 6.03
CA LYS A 40 0.55 4.12 6.90
C LYS A 40 1.86 4.02 7.66
N VAL A 41 2.64 5.09 7.66
CA VAL A 41 3.85 5.20 8.48
C VAL A 41 3.45 5.70 9.87
N GLY A 42 3.59 4.83 10.87
CA GLY A 42 3.30 5.17 12.26
C GLY A 42 4.16 6.33 12.74
N GLN A 43 3.52 7.40 13.20
CA GLN A 43 4.20 8.57 13.75
C GLN A 43 4.63 8.31 15.21
N PRO A 44 5.68 8.97 15.73
CA PRO A 44 6.23 8.68 17.06
C PRO A 44 5.22 8.66 18.23
N PHE A 45 4.14 9.45 18.12
CA PHE A 45 3.11 9.56 19.16
C PHE A 45 1.86 8.71 18.89
N GLU A 46 1.43 8.58 17.63
CA GLU A 46 0.27 7.76 17.25
C GLU A 46 0.62 6.26 17.24
N ARG A 47 1.85 5.93 16.83
CA ARG A 47 2.43 4.57 16.76
C ARG A 47 1.57 3.56 15.99
N ASP A 48 0.73 4.02 15.06
CA ASP A 48 -0.16 3.18 14.26
C ASP A 48 0.37 2.99 12.83
N GLY A 49 0.93 1.81 12.57
CA GLY A 49 1.38 1.41 11.23
C GLY A 49 0.57 0.21 10.74
N CYS A 50 0.06 0.28 9.51
CA CYS A 50 -0.77 -0.76 8.91
C CYS A 50 -0.87 -0.60 7.40
N ALA A 51 -1.35 -1.64 6.71
CA ALA A 51 -1.77 -1.51 5.32
C ALA A 51 -3.11 -0.78 5.24
N MET A 52 -3.18 0.26 4.41
CA MET A 52 -4.39 1.03 4.13
C MET A 52 -5.05 0.59 2.82
N ALA A 53 -4.27 0.12 1.85
CA ALA A 53 -4.79 -0.39 0.59
C ALA A 53 -3.88 -1.42 -0.05
N TYR A 54 -4.47 -2.28 -0.88
CA TYR A 54 -3.77 -3.18 -1.77
C TYR A 54 -4.21 -2.95 -3.20
N VAL A 55 -3.26 -2.73 -4.10
CA VAL A 55 -3.53 -2.45 -5.52
C VAL A 55 -2.85 -3.50 -6.39
N MET A 56 -3.63 -4.24 -7.17
CA MET A 56 -3.09 -5.17 -8.16
C MET A 56 -2.31 -4.39 -9.23
N ALA A 57 -1.06 -4.78 -9.45
CA ALA A 57 -0.20 -4.22 -10.48
C ALA A 57 -0.09 -5.13 -11.72
N THR A 58 -0.20 -6.45 -11.55
CA THR A 58 -0.33 -7.37 -12.71
C THR A 58 -1.60 -7.04 -13.49
N GLY A 59 -1.45 -6.78 -14.80
CA GLY A 59 -2.57 -6.42 -15.67
C GLY A 59 -3.14 -5.02 -15.48
N ASN A 60 -2.54 -4.17 -14.63
CA ASN A 60 -3.03 -2.84 -14.32
C ASN A 60 -1.94 -1.77 -14.56
N PRO A 61 -1.86 -1.15 -15.75
CA PRO A 61 -0.80 -0.20 -16.09
C PRO A 61 -0.83 1.08 -15.22
N ASN A 62 -2.00 1.43 -14.66
CA ASN A 62 -2.17 2.63 -13.84
C ASN A 62 -2.03 2.34 -12.34
N SER A 63 -1.54 1.16 -11.95
CA SER A 63 -1.48 0.73 -10.54
C SER A 63 -0.68 1.69 -9.66
N ASN A 64 0.41 2.27 -10.17
CA ASN A 64 1.26 3.19 -9.40
C ASN A 64 0.52 4.49 -9.08
N GLU A 65 -0.22 5.04 -10.04
CA GLU A 65 -1.01 6.25 -9.84
C GLU A 65 -2.14 6.01 -8.85
N LYS A 66 -2.86 4.88 -9.00
CA LYS A 66 -3.89 4.45 -8.05
C LYS A 66 -3.34 4.30 -6.63
N ALA A 67 -2.19 3.63 -6.46
CA ALA A 67 -1.55 3.45 -5.17
C ALA A 67 -1.16 4.80 -4.52
N ARG A 68 -0.65 5.75 -5.30
CA ARG A 68 -0.37 7.11 -4.83
C ARG A 68 -1.63 7.84 -4.39
N ASN A 69 -2.70 7.74 -5.17
CA ASN A 69 -3.99 8.34 -4.81
C ASN A 69 -4.54 7.74 -3.51
N TYR A 70 -4.42 6.43 -3.30
CA TYR A 70 -4.79 5.83 -2.01
C TYR A 70 -3.91 6.34 -0.87
N ALA A 71 -2.59 6.37 -1.07
CA ALA A 71 -1.66 6.81 -0.04
C ALA A 71 -1.94 8.26 0.39
N ASP A 72 -2.09 9.16 -0.58
CA ASP A 72 -2.27 10.59 -0.32
C ASP A 72 -3.64 10.90 0.29
N ASN A 73 -4.69 10.14 -0.06
CA ASN A 73 -6.05 10.40 0.43
C ASN A 73 -6.38 9.70 1.76
N LEU A 74 -5.83 8.50 2.01
CA LEU A 74 -6.19 7.72 3.20
C LEU A 74 -5.36 8.09 4.44
N VAL A 75 -4.13 8.58 4.26
CA VAL A 75 -3.13 8.70 5.35
C VAL A 75 -3.57 9.51 6.57
N HIS A 76 -4.45 10.50 6.38
CA HIS A 76 -4.92 11.37 7.46
C HIS A 76 -6.17 10.87 8.20
N GLY A 77 -6.93 9.94 7.61
CA GLY A 77 -8.24 9.54 8.12
C GLY A 77 -8.40 8.04 8.36
N PHE A 78 -7.47 7.22 7.87
CA PHE A 78 -7.53 5.78 8.02
C PHE A 78 -7.03 5.35 9.40
N SER A 79 -7.85 4.60 10.13
CA SER A 79 -7.46 3.98 11.39
C SER A 79 -6.95 2.58 11.13
N CYS A 80 -5.86 2.15 11.77
CA CYS A 80 -5.27 0.83 11.52
C CYS A 80 -6.12 -0.39 11.92
N GLY A 81 -7.32 -0.18 12.48
CA GLY A 81 -8.34 -1.22 12.65
C GLY A 81 -9.38 -1.27 11.52
N ASP A 82 -9.34 -0.33 10.58
CA ASP A 82 -10.25 -0.27 9.45
C ASP A 82 -9.85 -1.31 8.39
N GLN A 83 -10.84 -1.74 7.61
CA GLN A 83 -10.60 -2.68 6.52
C GLN A 83 -9.81 -1.98 5.39
N PRO A 84 -8.67 -2.54 4.95
CA PRO A 84 -7.91 -1.96 3.84
C PRO A 84 -8.71 -1.97 2.54
N ALA A 85 -8.52 -0.94 1.71
CA ALA A 85 -9.11 -0.90 0.38
C ALA A 85 -8.47 -1.98 -0.53
N ILE A 86 -9.28 -2.63 -1.36
CA ILE A 86 -8.81 -3.62 -2.33
C ILE A 86 -9.13 -3.13 -3.73
N ASP A 87 -8.10 -2.82 -4.52
CA ASP A 87 -8.21 -2.51 -5.95
C ASP A 87 -7.64 -3.68 -6.76
N ALA A 88 -8.52 -4.64 -7.06
CA ALA A 88 -8.16 -5.84 -7.82
C ALA A 88 -7.84 -5.54 -9.31
N GLY A 89 -8.15 -4.36 -9.83
CA GLY A 89 -8.05 -4.10 -11.27
C GLY A 89 -8.85 -5.13 -12.08
N THR A 90 -8.20 -5.77 -13.06
CA THR A 90 -8.79 -6.78 -13.96
C THR A 90 -8.42 -8.22 -13.59
N VAL A 91 -7.46 -8.42 -12.68
CA VAL A 91 -6.96 -9.74 -12.27
C VAL A 91 -7.35 -9.97 -10.82
N PRO A 92 -8.04 -11.07 -10.47
CA PRO A 92 -8.42 -11.32 -9.09
C PRO A 92 -7.19 -11.36 -8.18
N MET A 93 -7.37 -10.79 -7.00
CA MET A 93 -6.30 -10.72 -6.01
C MET A 93 -6.04 -12.10 -5.41
N PRO A 94 -4.78 -12.52 -5.24
CA PRO A 94 -4.50 -13.81 -4.60
C PRO A 94 -4.94 -13.78 -3.13
N ASP A 95 -5.28 -14.94 -2.59
CA ASP A 95 -5.59 -15.07 -1.16
C ASP A 95 -4.35 -14.70 -0.33
N PHE A 96 -4.44 -13.62 0.47
CA PHE A 96 -3.40 -13.27 1.42
C PHE A 96 -3.61 -14.02 2.72
N VAL A 97 -2.85 -15.08 2.93
CA VAL A 97 -2.65 -15.60 4.29
C VAL A 97 -1.55 -14.76 4.91
N ARG A 98 -1.91 -13.80 5.77
CA ARG A 98 -0.92 -13.15 6.64
C ARG A 98 -0.40 -14.24 7.58
N ALA A 99 0.85 -14.69 7.37
CA ALA A 99 1.53 -15.48 8.39
C ALA A 99 1.70 -14.59 9.62
N GLU A 100 1.04 -14.96 10.72
CA GLU A 100 1.24 -14.36 12.05
C GLU A 100 2.65 -14.62 12.59
#